data_AF-A0AAN4YTB6-F1
#
_entry.id   AF-A0AAN4YTB6-F1
#
_cell.length_a   1.000
_cell.length_b   1.000
_cell.length_c   1.000
_cell.angle_alpha   90.00
_cell.angle_beta   90.00
_cell.angle_gamma   90.00
#
_symmetry.space_group_name_H-M   'P 1'
#
loop_
_entity.id
_entity.type
_entity.pdbx_description
1 polymer ?
#
loop_
_entity_poly.entity_id
_entity_poly.type
_entity_poly.pdbx_seq_one_letter_code
_entity_poly.pdbx_strand_id
1 'polypeptide(L)'
;MKAVVGEEALSSEDKLSLEFLEKFEKTFISQSPYESRSIYDSLDIAWNLLRIYPKDLLNRIPKRVLDEFYARSSRKIANKDTRDNSVPEQTQSSTGDLIET
;
A
#
# COMPACT_ATOMS: atom_id res chain seq x y z
N MET A 1 4.97 24.84 -3.28
CA MET A 1 4.26 26.12 -3.48
C MET A 1 2.82 25.95 -3.00
N LYS A 2 2.50 26.38 -1.77
CA LYS A 2 1.15 26.40 -1.18
C LYS A 2 0.84 27.80 -0.61
N ALA A 3 1.53 28.84 -1.10
CA ALA A 3 1.75 30.06 -0.33
C ALA A 3 1.25 31.36 -0.98
N VAL A 4 0.55 31.33 -2.13
CA VAL A 4 0.24 32.58 -2.87
C VAL A 4 -1.21 32.70 -3.36
N VAL A 5 -2.01 31.62 -3.34
CA VAL A 5 -3.41 31.68 -3.82
C VAL A 5 -4.33 31.29 -2.68
N GLY A 6 -5.20 32.21 -2.25
CA GLY A 6 -6.14 31.99 -1.16
C GLY A 6 -7.01 30.76 -1.41
N GLU A 7 -7.22 29.94 -0.38
CA GLU A 7 -7.92 28.65 -0.42
C GLU A 7 -9.38 28.74 -0.92
N GLU A 8 -9.95 29.94 -0.89
CA GLU A 8 -11.31 30.26 -1.33
C GLU A 8 -11.45 30.51 -2.84
N ALA A 9 -10.34 30.75 -3.55
CA ALA A 9 -10.35 31.01 -5.00
C ALA A 9 -10.14 29.74 -5.85
N LEU A 10 -9.85 28.60 -5.21
CA LEU A 10 -9.62 27.34 -5.91
C LEU A 10 -10.93 26.68 -6.32
N SER A 11 -10.98 26.22 -7.57
CA SER A 11 -12.05 25.35 -8.06
C SER A 11 -12.09 24.06 -7.25
N SER A 12 -13.24 23.39 -7.21
CA SER A 12 -13.36 22.08 -6.59
C SER A 12 -12.33 21.09 -7.15
N GLU A 13 -12.03 21.18 -8.45
CA GLU A 13 -11.01 20.35 -9.12
C GLU A 13 -9.58 20.67 -8.66
N ASP A 14 -9.27 21.95 -8.41
CA ASP A 14 -7.95 22.35 -7.90
C ASP A 14 -7.73 21.85 -6.48
N LYS A 15 -8.79 21.86 -5.65
CA LYS A 15 -8.74 21.30 -4.28
C LYS A 15 -8.45 19.80 -4.31
N LEU A 16 -9.12 19.05 -5.19
CA LEU A 16 -8.81 17.64 -5.42
C LEU A 16 -7.36 17.45 -5.86
N SER A 17 -6.85 18.33 -6.72
CA SER A 17 -5.48 18.25 -7.22
C SER A 17 -4.43 18.51 -6.16
N LEU A 18 -4.70 19.44 -5.24
CA LEU A 18 -3.84 19.65 -4.07
C LEU A 18 -3.85 18.43 -3.14
N GLU A 19 -5.03 17.87 -2.86
CA GLU A 19 -5.15 16.68 -2.02
C GLU A 19 -4.43 15.46 -2.65
N PHE A 20 -4.61 15.28 -3.97
CA PHE A 20 -3.90 14.26 -4.73
C PHE A 20 -2.40 14.44 -4.64
N LEU A 21 -1.88 15.66 -4.84
CA LEU A 21 -0.44 15.94 -4.79
C LEU A 21 0.15 15.60 -3.42
N GLU A 22 -0.53 16.01 -2.34
CA GLU A 22 -0.08 15.74 -0.98
C GLU A 22 -0.03 14.22 -0.68
N LYS A 23 -1.04 13.48 -1.11
CA LYS A 23 -1.08 12.01 -0.97
C LYS A 23 -0.06 11.31 -1.88
N PHE A 24 0.16 11.83 -3.08
CA PHE A 24 1.14 11.30 -4.02
C PHE A 24 2.57 11.42 -3.48
N GLU A 25 2.94 12.59 -2.95
CA GLU A 25 4.26 12.80 -2.35
C GLU A 25 4.47 11.88 -1.14
N LYS A 26 3.48 11.78 -0.25
CA LYS A 26 3.58 11.01 0.99
C LYS A 26 3.53 9.50 0.79
N THR A 27 2.80 8.99 -0.20
CA THR A 27 2.52 7.54 -0.33
C THR A 27 3.19 6.91 -1.54
N PHE A 28 3.32 7.64 -2.64
CA PHE A 28 3.92 7.11 -3.87
C PHE A 28 5.41 7.41 -3.95
N ILE A 29 5.81 8.67 -3.71
CA ILE A 29 7.22 9.10 -3.81
C ILE A 29 8.01 8.72 -2.55
N SER A 30 7.43 8.94 -1.37
CA SER A 30 8.09 8.65 -0.09
C SER A 30 8.10 7.14 0.18
N GLN A 31 9.06 6.45 -0.42
CA GLN A 31 9.35 5.05 -0.13
C GLN A 31 10.40 4.95 0.98
N SER A 32 10.20 4.02 1.91
CA SER A 32 11.18 3.77 2.97
C SER A 32 12.47 3.18 2.39
N PRO A 33 13.66 3.53 2.92
CA PRO A 33 14.94 2.93 2.50
C PRO A 33 14.99 1.40 2.61
N TYR A 34 14.10 0.81 3.40
CA TYR A 34 14.02 -0.63 3.65
C TYR A 34 12.83 -1.32 2.97
N GLU A 35 12.03 -0.57 2.20
CA GLU A 35 10.86 -1.11 1.50
C GLU A 35 11.25 -1.43 0.05
N SER A 36 11.17 -2.69 -0.35
CA SER A 36 11.26 -3.08 -1.77
C SER A 36 9.84 -3.26 -2.32
N ARG A 37 9.40 -2.30 -3.12
CA ARG A 37 8.07 -2.29 -3.73
C ARG A 37 8.11 -2.96 -5.10
N SER A 38 7.19 -3.87 -5.38
CA SER A 38 7.05 -4.43 -6.72
C SER A 38 6.34 -3.45 -7.66
N ILE A 39 6.46 -3.67 -8.97
CA ILE A 39 5.74 -2.86 -9.96
C ILE A 39 4.21 -2.97 -9.78
N TYR A 40 3.70 -4.13 -9.36
CA TYR A 40 2.28 -4.36 -9.13
C TYR A 40 1.77 -3.60 -7.90
N ASP A 41 2.53 -3.61 -6.80
CA ASP A 41 2.18 -2.83 -5.61
C ASP A 41 2.18 -1.33 -5.91
N SER A 42 3.12 -0.88 -6.73
CA SER A 42 3.20 0.52 -7.17
C SER A 42 1.99 0.91 -8.01
N LEU A 43 1.56 0.03 -8.94
CA LEU A 43 0.36 0.24 -9.74
C LEU A 43 -0.91 0.26 -8.87
N ASP A 44 -1.01 -0.62 -7.87
CA ASP A 44 -2.14 -0.63 -6.94
C ASP A 44 -2.23 0.67 -6.12
N ILE A 45 -1.09 1.20 -5.66
CA ILE A 45 -1.04 2.48 -4.96
C ILE A 45 -1.41 3.64 -5.90
N ALA A 46 -0.91 3.63 -7.14
CA ALA A 46 -1.27 4.63 -8.14
C ALA A 46 -2.77 4.64 -8.43
N TRP A 47 -3.38 3.47 -8.58
CA TRP A 47 -4.83 3.34 -8.75
C TRP A 47 -5.62 3.81 -7.54
N ASN A 48 -5.11 3.59 -6.32
CA ASN A 48 -5.74 4.09 -5.11
C ASN A 48 -5.72 5.63 -5.05
N LEU A 49 -4.64 6.27 -5.51
CA LEU A 49 -4.55 7.73 -5.62
C LEU A 49 -5.45 8.29 -6.72
N LEU A 50 -5.55 7.60 -7.86
CA LEU A 50 -6.42 8.02 -8.98
C LEU A 50 -7.92 8.02 -8.62
N ARG A 51 -8.33 7.27 -7.59
CA ARG A 51 -9.73 7.22 -7.10
C ARG A 51 -10.18 8.46 -6.35
N ILE A 52 -9.24 9.34 -5.97
CA ILE A 52 -9.60 10.65 -5.42
C ILE A 52 -10.42 11.43 -6.45
N TYR A 53 -10.11 11.25 -7.74
CA TYR A 53 -10.84 11.86 -8.83
C TYR A 53 -12.10 11.05 -9.22
N PRO A 54 -13.21 11.72 -9.53
CA PRO A 54 -14.34 11.10 -10.21
C PRO A 54 -13.91 10.60 -11.61
N LYS A 55 -14.53 9.50 -12.04
CA LYS A 55 -14.32 8.86 -13.35
C LYS A 55 -14.35 9.82 -14.54
N ASP A 56 -15.14 10.89 -14.46
CA ASP A 56 -15.33 11.87 -15.53
C ASP A 56 -14.09 12.78 -15.75
N LEU A 57 -13.22 12.89 -14.74
CA LEU A 57 -11.95 13.65 -14.83
C LEU A 57 -10.78 12.81 -15.38
N LEU A 58 -10.93 11.47 -15.43
CA LEU A 58 -9.88 10.54 -15.86
C LEU A 58 -9.85 10.37 -17.39
N ASN A 59 -9.71 11.47 -18.14
CA ASN A 59 -9.81 11.50 -19.59
C ASN A 59 -8.60 10.94 -20.35
N ARG A 60 -7.47 10.73 -19.66
CA ARG A 60 -6.24 10.20 -20.28
C ARG A 60 -6.17 8.67 -20.30
N ILE A 61 -7.06 7.98 -19.57
CA ILE A 61 -7.06 6.53 -19.44
C ILE A 61 -8.15 5.96 -20.35
N PRO A 62 -7.84 4.95 -21.19
CA PRO A 62 -8.86 4.33 -22.02
C PRO A 62 -9.95 3.68 -21.15
N LYS A 63 -11.22 3.86 -21.54
CA LYS A 63 -12.40 3.39 -20.79
C LYS A 63 -12.34 1.91 -20.41
N ARG A 64 -11.80 1.06 -21.29
CA ARG A 64 -11.63 -0.38 -21.03
C ARG A 64 -10.80 -0.65 -19.77
N VAL A 65 -9.70 0.07 -19.59
CA VAL A 65 -8.81 -0.06 -18.44
C VAL A 65 -9.42 0.65 -17.22
N LEU A 66 -10.09 1.78 -17.44
CA LEU A 66 -10.78 2.49 -16.38
C LEU A 66 -11.83 1.59 -15.71
N ASP A 67 -12.71 0.96 -16.49
CA ASP A 67 -13.79 0.13 -15.96
C ASP A 67 -13.27 -1.11 -15.21
N GLU A 68 -12.16 -1.69 -15.66
CA GLU A 68 -11.55 -2.87 -15.04
C GLU A 68 -10.87 -2.56 -13.69
N PHE A 69 -10.17 -1.43 -13.58
CA PHE A 69 -9.32 -1.12 -12.41
C PHE A 69 -9.92 -0.09 -11.45
N TYR A 70 -10.87 0.74 -11.89
CA TYR A 70 -11.54 1.74 -11.05
C TYR A 70 -12.48 1.10 -10.02
N ALA A 71 -13.24 0.06 -10.42
CA ALA A 71 -14.20 -0.64 -9.55
C ALA A 71 -13.55 -1.61 -8.53
N ARG A 72 -12.23 -1.85 -8.63
CA ARG A 72 -11.51 -2.78 -7.77
C ARG A 72 -11.34 -2.23 -6.36
N SER A 73 -12.39 -2.18 -5.54
CA SER A 73 -12.28 -1.84 -4.11
C SER A 73 -11.06 -2.53 -3.52
N SER A 74 -10.17 -1.75 -2.88
CA SER A 74 -8.89 -2.26 -2.41
C SER A 74 -9.16 -3.56 -1.67
N ARG A 75 -8.60 -4.66 -2.18
CA ARG A 75 -8.64 -5.93 -1.46
C ARG A 75 -7.93 -5.59 -0.15
N LYS A 76 -8.66 -5.46 0.96
CA LYS A 76 -8.06 -5.18 2.27
C LYS A 76 -6.92 -6.18 2.42
N ILE A 77 -5.68 -5.67 2.46
CA ILE A 77 -4.53 -6.49 2.83
C ILE A 77 -4.84 -6.89 4.27
N ALA A 78 -5.39 -8.09 4.44
CA ALA A 78 -5.58 -8.67 5.75
C ALA A 78 -4.18 -8.84 6.33
N ASN A 79 -3.86 -8.08 7.37
CA ASN A 79 -2.65 -8.28 8.15
C ASN A 79 -2.58 -9.77 8.51
N LYS A 80 -1.57 -10.47 7.98
CA LYS A 80 -1.24 -11.84 8.37
C LYS A 80 -0.53 -11.76 9.72
N ASP A 81 -1.26 -11.34 10.75
CA ASP A 81 -0.88 -11.56 12.13
C ASP A 81 -1.17 -13.03 12.47
N THR A 82 -0.18 -13.88 12.26
CA THR A 82 -0.06 -15.11 13.04
C THR A 82 1.42 -15.34 13.30
N ARG A 83 1.88 -14.74 14.39
CA ARG A 83 2.94 -15.31 15.21
C ARG A 83 2.46 -16.68 15.67
N ASP A 84 2.94 -17.74 15.05
CA ASP A 84 3.22 -18.99 15.77
C ASP A 84 4.14 -19.85 14.91
N ASN A 85 5.41 -19.91 15.31
CA ASN A 85 6.13 -21.16 15.19
C ASN A 85 7.01 -21.27 16.43
N SER A 86 6.39 -21.80 17.48
CA SER A 86 7.07 -22.48 18.58
C SER A 86 8.24 -23.31 18.04
N VAL A 87 9.45 -22.85 18.36
CA VAL A 87 10.69 -23.60 18.17
C VAL A 87 10.57 -24.92 18.95
N PRO A 88 10.73 -26.11 18.35
CA PRO A 88 10.83 -27.32 19.14
C PRO A 88 12.16 -27.27 19.90
N GLU A 89 12.03 -27.06 21.21
CA GLU A 89 13.07 -27.17 22.22
C GLU A 89 13.79 -28.52 22.05
N GLN A 90 15.06 -28.47 21.61
CA GLN A 90 15.94 -29.63 21.67
C GLN A 90 16.26 -29.89 23.14
N THR A 91 15.45 -30.74 23.77
CA THR A 91 15.74 -31.26 25.11
C THR A 91 17.00 -32.12 25.03
N GLN A 92 18.10 -31.55 25.51
CA GLN A 92 19.21 -32.32 26.04
C GLN A 92 18.71 -33.02 27.31
N SER A 93 18.67 -34.35 27.30
CA SER A 93 18.78 -35.13 28.52
C SER A 93 19.87 -36.19 28.34
N SER A 94 21.05 -35.83 28.81
CA SER A 94 21.99 -36.79 29.39
C SER A 94 21.26 -37.64 30.42
N THR A 95 21.49 -38.94 30.43
CA THR A 95 21.79 -39.76 31.61
C THR A 95 22.14 -41.15 31.11
N GLY A 96 23.35 -41.61 31.43
CA GLY A 96 23.77 -42.96 31.10
C GLY A 96 23.03 -43.99 31.94
N ASP A 97 22.91 -45.20 31.41
CA ASP A 97 22.86 -46.38 32.26
C ASP A 97 23.72 -47.48 31.65
N LEU A 98 24.63 -47.91 32.51
CA LEU A 98 25.40 -49.13 32.51
C LEU A 98 24.41 -50.31 32.61
N ILE A 99 24.72 -51.45 31.95
CA ILE A 99 24.54 -52.86 32.38
C ILE A 99 24.23 -53.79 31.18
N GLU A 100 25.15 -54.75 30.99
CA GLU A 100 25.10 -56.13 30.46
C GLU A 100 24.30 -56.47 29.18
N THR A 101 24.99 -56.97 28.15
CA THR A 101 25.24 -58.43 27.98
C THR A 101 26.48 -58.62 27.08
#